data_AF-A0A7C7V353-F1
#
_entry.id   AF-A0A7C7V353-F1
#
_cell.length_a   1.000
_cell.length_b   1.000
_cell.length_c   1.000
_cell.angle_alpha   90.00
_cell.angle_beta   90.00
_cell.angle_gamma   90.00
#
_symmetry.space_group_name_H-M   'P 1'
#
loop_
_entity.id
_entity.type
_entity.pdbx_description
1 polymer ?
#
loop_
_entity_poly.entity_id
_entity_poly.type
_entity_poly.pdbx_seq_one_letter_code
_entity_poly.pdbx_strand_id
1 'polypeptide(L)' 'MNQRSPKDVRQIILRSITDGVFTVDRRWNITSFNRAAKGITGIPRDRAVGQKCFDVF' A
#
# COMPACT_ATOMS: atom_id res chain seq x y z
N MET A 1 29.36 10.95 6.15
CA MET A 1 28.02 11.20 6.75
C MET A 1 26.98 11.03 5.65
N ASN A 2 26.28 9.89 5.62
CA ASN A 2 25.39 9.56 4.51
C ASN A 2 24.03 10.23 4.71
N GLN A 3 23.76 11.30 3.95
CA GLN A 3 22.48 12.00 3.99
C GLN A 3 21.40 11.08 3.37
N ARG A 4 20.59 10.44 4.23
CA ARG A 4 19.41 9.67 3.81
C ARG A 4 18.32 10.65 3.38
N SER A 5 17.78 10.47 2.18
CA SER A 5 16.76 11.38 1.66
C SER A 5 15.44 11.20 2.43
N PRO A 6 14.59 12.24 2.59
CA PRO A 6 13.30 12.13 3.26
C PRO A 6 12.37 11.06 2.66
N LYS A 7 12.56 10.74 1.36
CA LYS A 7 11.79 9.70 0.66
C LYS A 7 12.08 8.30 1.20
N ASP A 8 13.32 8.04 1.63
CA ASP A 8 13.73 6.72 2.11
C ASP A 8 13.10 6.41 3.47
N VAL A 9 13.00 7.40 4.36
CA VAL A 9 12.38 7.25 5.68
C VAL A 9 10.90 6.91 5.56
N ARG A 10 10.18 7.59 4.64
CA ARG A 10 8.77 7.28 4.35
C ARG A 10 8.60 5.85 3.84
N GLN A 11 9.50 5.39 2.96
CA GLN A 11 9.48 4.04 2.41
C GLN A 11 9.74 2.96 3.48
N ILE A 12 10.65 3.25 4.43
CA ILE A 12 11.02 2.35 5.52
C ILE A 12 9.87 2.20 6.52
N ILE A 13 9.27 3.32 6.97
CA ILE A 13 8.14 3.29 7.92
C ILE A 13 6.95 2.51 7.34
N LEU A 14 6.60 2.75 6.08
CA LEU A 14 5.50 2.03 5.41
C LEU A 14 5.77 0.54 5.19
N ARG A 15 7.04 0.11 5.18
CA ARG A 15 7.46 -1.30 5.05
C ARG A 15 7.59 -2.01 6.39
N SER A 16 7.81 -1.28 7.49
CA SER A 16 7.91 -1.82 8.85
C SER A 16 6.55 -1.94 9.56
N ILE A 17 5.49 -1.36 9.01
CA ILE A 17 4.12 -1.54 9.52
C ILE A 17 3.61 -2.92 9.06
N THR A 18 3.34 -3.79 10.03
CA THR A 18 2.70 -5.09 9.84
C THR A 18 1.24 -5.00 9.43
N ASP A 19 0.63 -3.83 9.60
CA ASP A 19 -0.75 -3.59 9.19
C ASP A 19 -0.87 -3.39 7.68
N GLY A 20 -1.92 -3.99 7.12
CA GLY A 20 -2.25 -3.81 5.72
C GLY A 20 -2.65 -2.37 5.44
N VAL A 21 -1.92 -1.70 4.55
CA VAL A 21 -2.22 -0.33 4.14
C VAL A 21 -2.41 -0.28 2.63
N PHE A 22 -3.51 0.33 2.23
CA PHE A 22 -3.78 0.71 0.86
C PHE A 22 -4.34 2.14 0.83
N THR A 23 -4.20 2.82 -0.30
CA THR A 23 -4.77 4.17 -0.51
C THR A 23 -5.79 4.14 -1.64
N VAL A 24 -6.75 5.05 -1.60
CA VAL A 24 -7.76 5.21 -2.66
C VAL A 24 -7.75 6.63 -3.23
N ASP A 25 -8.21 6.79 -4.48
CA ASP A 25 -8.53 8.09 -5.05
C ASP A 25 -9.95 8.54 -4.65
N ARG A 26 -10.36 9.74 -5.11
CA ARG A 26 -11.71 10.30 -4.85
C ARG A 26 -12.85 9.49 -5.47
N ARG A 27 -12.53 8.59 -6.40
CA ARG A 27 -13.48 7.68 -7.05
C ARG A 27 -13.43 6.29 -6.39
N TRP A 28 -12.75 6.13 -5.26
CA TRP A 28 -12.58 4.88 -4.51
C TRP A 28 -11.72 3.82 -5.20
N ASN A 29 -10.97 4.19 -6.25
CA ASN A 29 -10.05 3.25 -6.88
C ASN A 29 -8.79 3.10 -6.01
N ILE A 30 -8.33 1.88 -5.79
CA ILE A 30 -7.09 1.61 -5.06
C ILE A 30 -5.90 2.15 -5.87
N THR A 31 -5.11 3.03 -5.26
CA THR A 31 -3.94 3.69 -5.87
C THR A 31 -2.60 3.16 -5.35
N SER A 32 -2.57 2.58 -4.16
CA SER A 32 -1.41 1.89 -3.62
C SER A 32 -1.83 0.73 -2.71
N PHE A 33 -0.99 -0.29 -2.61
CA PHE A 33 -1.26 -1.51 -1.85
C PHE A 33 0.07 -2.08 -1.35
N ASN A 34 0.26 -2.12 -0.03
CA ASN A 34 1.53 -2.58 0.56
C ASN A 34 1.61 -4.13 0.61
N ARG A 35 2.81 -4.65 0.92
CA ARG A 35 3.04 -6.10 1.03
C ARG A 35 2.22 -6.73 2.16
N ALA A 36 2.04 -6.04 3.27
CA ALA A 36 1.25 -6.54 4.41
C ALA A 36 -0.22 -6.75 4.01
N ALA A 37 -0.82 -5.82 3.25
CA ALA A 37 -2.18 -5.96 2.75
C ALA A 37 -2.34 -7.20 1.86
N LYS A 38 -1.35 -7.52 1.03
CA LYS A 38 -1.33 -8.80 0.28
C LYS A 38 -1.29 -10.01 1.21
N GLY A 39 -0.47 -9.96 2.26
CA GLY A 39 -0.35 -11.04 3.24
C GLY A 39 -1.66 -11.30 4.00
N ILE A 40 -2.37 -10.23 4.35
CA ILE A 40 -3.63 -10.29 5.12
C ILE A 40 -4.80 -10.72 4.24
N THR A 41 -4.93 -10.16 3.04
CA THR A 41 -6.09 -10.38 2.15
C THR A 41 -5.92 -11.57 1.22
N GLY A 42 -4.69 -12.00 0.96
CA GLY A 42 -4.35 -12.93 -0.12
C GLY A 42 -4.43 -12.31 -1.52
N ILE A 43 -4.81 -11.04 -1.66
CA ILE A 43 -5.05 -10.40 -2.95
C ILE A 43 -3.74 -9.86 -3.53
N PRO A 44 -3.36 -10.25 -4.76
CA PRO A 44 -2.21 -9.68 -5.45
C PRO A 44 -2.40 -8.18 -5.74
N ARG A 45 -1.33 -7.39 -5.60
CA ARG A 45 -1.36 -5.93 -5.82
C ARG A 45 -1.88 -5.56 -7.22
N ASP A 46 -1.47 -6.30 -8.23
CA ASP A 46 -1.88 -6.16 -9.63
C ASP A 46 -3.37 -6.41 -9.86
N ARG A 47 -4.03 -7.17 -8.97
CA ARG A 47 -5.48 -7.32 -8.97
C ARG A 47 -6.20 -6.29 -8.11
N ALA A 48 -5.54 -5.73 -7.10
CA ALA A 48 -6.13 -4.72 -6.22
C ALA A 48 -6.08 -3.31 -6.83
N VAL A 49 -4.92 -2.89 -7.34
CA VAL A 49 -4.72 -1.52 -7.84
C VAL A 49 -5.60 -1.28 -9.07
N GLY A 50 -6.34 -0.16 -9.04
CA GLY A 50 -7.32 0.20 -10.07
C GLY A 50 -8.74 -0.27 -9.79
N GLN A 51 -8.94 -1.26 -8.91
CA GLN A 51 -10.28 -1.71 -8.51
C GLN A 51 -10.90 -0.77 -7.48
N LYS A 52 -12.23 -0.82 -7.35
CA LYS A 52 -12.92 -0.17 -6.24
C LYS A 52 -12.55 -0.87 -4.94
N CYS A 53 -12.27 -0.11 -3.89
CA CYS A 53 -11.92 -0.70 -2.60
C CYS A 53 -13.03 -1.60 -2.04
N PHE A 54 -14.30 -1.26 -2.27
CA PHE A 54 -15.47 -2.04 -1.82
C PHE A 54 -15.76 -3.29 -2.67
N ASP A 55 -15.08 -3.47 -3.81
CA ASP A 55 -15.14 -4.72 -4.58
C ASP A 55 -14.07 -5.73 -4.11
N VAL A 56 -13.10 -5.24 -3.33
CA VAL A 56 -11.91 -5.97 -2.87
C VAL A 56 -12.01 -6.33 -1.37
N PHE A 57 -12.71 -5.49 -0.59
CA PHE A 57 -12.88 -5.58 0.88
C PHE A 57 -14.34 -5.34 1.26
#